data_AF-A0A968EPD7-F1
#
_entry.id   AF-A0A968EPD7-F1
#
_cell.length_a   1.000
_cell.length_b   1.000
_cell.length_c   1.000
_cell.angle_alpha   90.00
_cell.angle_beta   90.00
_cell.angle_gamma   90.00
#
_symmetry.space_group_name_H-M   'P 1'
#
loop_
_entity.id
_entity.type
_entity.pdbx_description
1 polymer ?
#
loop_
_entity_poly.entity_id
_entity_poly.type
_entity_poly.pdbx_seq_one_letter_code
_entity_poly.pdbx_strand_id
1 'polypeptide(L)'
;AVAVAFANGGMGDALIVLAIITAVQQLEGDIVLPIVFGQTLRLHPLLILLGIAAGGIAFGIVGAFLSVPLIAVALAIREELAAEPDETMAPIARGDVVGDEG
;
A
#
# COMPACT_ATOMS: atom_id res chain seq x y z
N ALA A 1 -24.59 -6.32 12.93
CA ALA A 1 -25.59 -5.40 12.33
C ALA A 1 -26.64 -6.16 11.53
N VAL A 2 -26.30 -6.81 10.40
CA VAL A 2 -27.26 -7.54 9.54
C VAL A 2 -28.01 -8.65 10.29
N ALA A 3 -27.33 -9.42 11.14
CA ALA A 3 -27.96 -10.44 11.99
C ALA A 3 -28.99 -9.86 12.99
N VAL A 4 -28.79 -8.62 13.45
CA VAL A 4 -29.72 -7.93 14.38
C VAL A 4 -30.94 -7.41 13.61
N ALA A 5 -30.74 -6.92 12.37
CA ALA A 5 -31.83 -6.51 11.49
C ALA A 5 -32.73 -7.70 11.10
N PHE A 6 -32.15 -8.87 10.82
CA PHE A 6 -32.91 -10.10 10.57
C PHE A 6 -33.77 -10.52 11.76
N ALA A 7 -33.24 -10.38 12.98
CA ALA A 7 -33.93 -10.77 14.20
C ALA A 7 -35.13 -9.85 14.56
N ASN A 8 -35.09 -8.57 14.17
CA ASN A 8 -36.08 -7.56 14.58
C ASN A 8 -37.02 -7.07 13.46
N GLY A 9 -36.61 -7.14 12.18
CA GLY A 9 -37.38 -6.63 11.03
C GLY A 9 -37.67 -7.66 9.93
N GLY A 10 -37.13 -8.88 10.05
CA GLY A 10 -37.30 -9.96 9.08
C GLY A 10 -36.29 -9.92 7.92
N MET A 11 -36.46 -10.83 6.95
CA MET A 11 -35.50 -11.06 5.86
C MET A 11 -35.31 -9.86 4.93
N GLY A 12 -36.38 -9.08 4.68
CA GLY A 12 -36.35 -7.92 3.79
C GLY A 12 -35.45 -6.80 4.32
N ASP A 13 -35.64 -6.41 5.57
CA ASP A 13 -34.84 -5.35 6.21
C ASP A 13 -33.36 -5.74 6.34
N ALA A 14 -33.07 -7.01 6.62
CA ALA A 14 -31.70 -7.51 6.67
C ALA A 14 -30.98 -7.41 5.32
N LEU A 15 -31.66 -7.72 4.21
CA LEU A 15 -31.10 -7.62 2.87
C LEU A 15 -30.85 -6.17 2.45
N ILE A 16 -31.76 -5.25 2.80
CA ILE A 16 -31.59 -3.82 2.52
C ILE A 16 -30.39 -3.26 3.30
N VAL A 17 -30.29 -3.56 4.60
CA VAL A 17 -29.16 -3.13 5.43
C VAL A 17 -27.84 -3.73 4.92
N LEU A 18 -27.83 -5.02 4.54
CA LEU A 18 -26.66 -5.66 3.95
C LEU A 18 -26.23 -4.98 2.64
N ALA A 19 -27.19 -4.66 1.76
CA ALA A 19 -26.92 -3.99 0.49
C ALA A 19 -26.35 -2.58 0.71
N ILE A 20 -26.93 -1.80 1.62
CA ILE A 20 -26.45 -0.45 1.96
C ILE A 20 -25.03 -0.51 2.54
N ILE A 21 -24.79 -1.38 3.51
CA ILE A 21 -23.46 -1.53 4.12
C ILE A 21 -22.44 -1.95 3.06
N THR A 22 -22.77 -2.91 2.20
CA THR A 22 -21.87 -3.35 1.12
C THR A 22 -21.58 -2.20 0.16
N ALA A 23 -22.58 -1.40 -0.22
CA ALA A 23 -22.38 -0.25 -1.10
C ALA A 23 -21.45 0.80 -0.49
N VAL A 24 -21.59 1.10 0.81
CA VAL A 24 -20.70 2.01 1.53
C VAL A 24 -19.29 1.45 1.63
N GLN A 25 -19.17 0.16 1.99
CA GLN A 25 -17.88 -0.52 2.12
C GLN A 25 -17.13 -0.61 0.79
N GLN A 26 -17.81 -0.84 -0.33
CA GLN A 26 -17.21 -0.83 -1.67
C GLN A 26 -16.69 0.57 -2.03
N LEU A 27 -17.43 1.62 -1.68
CA LEU A 27 -17.02 2.99 -1.95
C LEU A 27 -15.74 3.36 -1.18
N GLU A 28 -15.67 3.00 0.10
CA GLU A 28 -14.48 3.19 0.92
C GLU A 28 -13.31 2.32 0.43
N GLY A 29 -13.55 1.02 0.23
CA GLY A 29 -12.56 0.00 -0.07
C GLY A 29 -11.87 0.13 -1.42
N ASP A 30 -12.65 0.35 -2.49
CA ASP A 30 -12.17 0.22 -3.88
C ASP A 30 -11.93 1.56 -4.59
N ILE A 31 -12.39 2.68 -4.01
CA ILE A 31 -12.26 4.01 -4.63
C ILE A 31 -11.59 5.00 -3.68
N VAL A 32 -12.09 5.15 -2.46
CA VAL A 32 -11.54 6.15 -1.52
C VAL A 32 -10.13 5.76 -1.08
N LEU A 33 -9.90 4.49 -0.72
CA LEU A 33 -8.57 4.02 -0.33
C LEU A 33 -7.53 4.11 -1.46
N PRO A 34 -7.74 3.65 -2.70
CA PRO A 34 -6.71 3.76 -3.75
C PRO A 34 -6.43 5.19 -4.23
N ILE A 35 -7.39 6.11 -4.11
CA ILE A 35 -7.16 7.53 -4.42
C ILE A 35 -6.31 8.20 -3.32
N VAL A 36 -6.54 7.84 -2.05
CA VAL A 36 -5.78 8.36 -0.92
C VAL A 36 -4.39 7.70 -0.84
N PHE A 37 -4.30 6.40 -1.10
CA PHE A 37 -3.07 5.63 -1.19
C PHE A 37 -2.65 5.51 -2.66
N GLY A 38 -2.18 6.63 -3.20
CA GLY A 38 -1.72 6.73 -4.59
C GLY A 38 -0.80 5.57 -4.97
N GLN A 39 -1.17 4.86 -6.03
CA GLN A 39 -0.48 3.67 -6.58
C GLN A 39 0.88 4.00 -7.21
N THR A 40 1.74 4.78 -6.55
CA THR A 40 3.09 5.13 -7.01
C THR A 40 4.11 4.12 -6.50
N LEU A 41 3.83 2.83 -6.69
CA LEU A 41 4.84 1.80 -6.55
C LEU A 41 4.92 1.12 -7.91
N ARG A 42 6.03 1.37 -8.63
CA ARG A 42 6.41 0.77 -9.93
C ARG A 42 6.72 -0.72 -9.78
N LEU A 43 6.04 -1.39 -8.87
CA LEU A 43 6.15 -2.79 -8.56
C LEU A 43 5.25 -3.51 -9.55
N HIS A 44 5.88 -4.09 -10.55
CA HIS A 44 5.18 -4.85 -11.55
C HIS A 44 4.30 -5.91 -10.84
N PRO A 45 2.96 -5.93 -11.02
CA PRO A 45 2.07 -6.87 -10.33
C PRO A 45 2.50 -8.34 -10.50
N LEU A 46 3.25 -8.64 -11.56
CA LEU A 46 3.88 -9.92 -11.78
C LEU A 46 4.85 -10.35 -10.68
N LEU A 47 5.60 -9.44 -10.04
CA LEU A 47 6.52 -9.81 -8.95
C LEU A 47 5.76 -10.38 -7.75
N ILE A 48 4.63 -9.76 -7.41
CA ILE A 48 3.76 -10.23 -6.33
C ILE A 48 3.15 -11.58 -6.70
N LEU A 49 2.60 -11.70 -7.92
CA LEU A 49 2.02 -12.95 -8.40
C LEU A 49 3.03 -14.09 -8.42
N LEU A 50 4.23 -13.84 -8.95
CA LEU A 50 5.32 -14.82 -9.00
C LEU A 50 5.77 -15.22 -7.59
N GLY A 51 5.87 -14.25 -6.68
CA GLY A 51 6.17 -14.52 -5.27
C GLY A 51 5.12 -15.38 -4.59
N ILE A 52 3.84 -15.08 -4.78
CA ILE A 52 2.73 -15.88 -4.22
C ILE A 52 2.78 -17.30 -4.79
N ALA A 53 2.97 -17.45 -6.10
CA ALA A 53 3.10 -18.76 -6.73
C ALA A 53 4.30 -19.54 -6.18
N ALA A 54 5.48 -18.91 -6.10
CA ALA A 54 6.69 -19.53 -5.59
C ALA A 54 6.57 -19.93 -4.10
N GLY A 55 6.07 -19.02 -3.25
CA GLY A 55 5.83 -19.29 -1.83
C GLY A 55 4.75 -20.34 -1.62
N GLY A 56 3.69 -20.30 -2.45
CA GLY A 56 2.62 -21.30 -2.50
C GLY A 56 3.13 -22.69 -2.82
N ILE A 57 4.04 -22.82 -3.79
CA ILE A 57 4.65 -24.10 -4.15
C ILE A 57 5.62 -24.59 -3.06
N ALA A 58 6.40 -23.68 -2.44
CA ALA A 58 7.42 -24.04 -1.46
C ALA A 58 6.85 -24.43 -0.09
N PHE A 59 5.86 -23.70 0.41
CA PHE A 59 5.33 -23.86 1.78
C PHE A 59 3.80 -23.86 1.84
N GLY A 60 3.11 -24.04 0.71
CA GLY A 60 1.66 -24.06 0.66
C GLY A 60 1.03 -22.70 0.98
N ILE A 61 -0.14 -22.74 1.62
CA ILE A 61 -0.91 -21.51 1.92
C ILE A 61 -0.16 -20.54 2.83
N VAL A 62 0.67 -21.06 3.74
CA VAL A 62 1.50 -20.24 4.63
C VAL A 62 2.55 -19.47 3.82
N GLY A 63 3.20 -20.13 2.87
CA GLY A 63 4.15 -19.48 1.97
C GLY A 63 3.48 -18.43 1.09
N ALA A 64 2.32 -18.74 0.52
CA ALA A 64 1.55 -17.79 -0.28
C ALA A 64 1.16 -16.52 0.51
N PHE A 65 0.75 -16.66 1.77
CA PHE A 65 0.42 -15.54 2.65
C PHE A 65 1.64 -14.68 3.00
N LEU A 66 2.78 -15.32 3.29
CA LEU A 66 4.02 -14.64 3.65
C LEU A 66 4.75 -14.00 2.46
N SER A 67 4.46 -14.41 1.22
CA SER A 67 5.12 -13.86 0.02
C SER A 67 4.94 -12.35 -0.12
N VAL A 68 3.74 -11.83 0.17
CA VAL A 68 3.44 -10.40 0.03
C VAL A 68 4.30 -9.53 0.95
N PRO A 69 4.32 -9.74 2.29
CA PRO A 69 5.16 -8.94 3.18
C PRO A 69 6.66 -9.12 2.92
N LEU A 70 7.12 -10.33 2.55
CA LEU A 70 8.53 -10.55 2.21
C LEU A 70 8.97 -9.76 0.99
N ILE A 71 8.16 -9.74 -0.07
CA ILE A 71 8.44 -8.94 -1.26
C ILE A 71 8.45 -7.45 -0.91
N ALA A 72 7.50 -6.97 -0.11
CA ALA A 72 7.46 -5.57 0.31
C ALA A 72 8.74 -5.15 1.04
N VAL A 73 9.23 -5.98 1.98
CA VAL A 73 10.50 -5.74 2.69
C VAL A 73 11.69 -5.74 1.74
N ALA A 74 11.78 -6.72 0.84
CA ALA A 74 12.87 -6.81 -0.12
C ALA A 74 12.94 -5.57 -1.03
N LEU A 75 11.79 -5.04 -1.43
CA LEU A 75 11.70 -3.85 -2.27
C LEU A 75 12.06 -2.58 -1.51
N ALA A 76 11.61 -2.44 -0.26
CA ALA A 76 12.00 -1.33 0.60
C ALA A 76 13.52 -1.27 0.80
N ILE A 77 14.16 -2.42 1.03
CA ILE A 77 15.62 -2.50 1.14
C ILE A 77 16.29 -2.10 -0.18
N ARG A 78 15.76 -2.55 -1.32
CA ARG A 78 16.32 -2.17 -2.63
C ARG A 78 16.22 -0.67 -2.90
N GLU A 79 15.14 -0.04 -2.47
CA GLU A 79 14.93 1.40 -2.65
C GLU A 79 15.87 2.20 -1.74
N GLU A 80 16.08 1.76 -0.50
CA GLU A 80 17.08 2.34 0.41
C GLU A 80 18.51 2.20 -0.13
N LEU A 81 18.86 1.05 -0.70
CA LEU A 81 20.18 0.85 -1.30
C LEU A 81 20.37 1.59 -2.63
N ALA A 82 19.27 1.87 -3.35
CA ALA A 82 19.30 2.61 -4.61
C ALA A 82 19.22 4.13 -4.39
N ALA A 83 18.93 4.59 -3.18
CA ALA A 83 19.05 5.98 -2.78
C ALA A 83 20.54 6.34 -2.73
N GLU A 84 21.07 6.88 -3.83
CA GLU A 84 22.38 7.53 -3.81
C GLU A 84 22.34 8.69 -2.80
N PRO A 85 23.41 8.92 -2.02
CA PRO A 85 23.52 10.07 -1.14
C PRO A 85 23.52 11.33 -2.01
N ASP A 86 22.33 11.93 -2.14
CA ASP A 86 22.13 13.16 -2.88
C ASP A 86 23.11 14.21 -2.36
N GLU A 87 23.76 14.94 -3.26
CA GLU A 87 24.75 15.99 -3.01
C GLU A 87 24.15 17.22 -2.28
N THR A 88 23.16 17.02 -1.41
CA THR A 88 22.50 18.06 -0.59
C THR A 88 23.41 18.56 0.54
N MET A 89 24.61 17.97 0.74
CA MET A 89 25.58 18.40 1.76
C MET A 89 26.63 19.43 1.25
N ALA A 90 26.47 20.02 0.08
CA ALA A 90 27.23 21.21 -0.33
C ALA A 90 26.40 22.06 -1.32
N PRO A 91 25.97 23.30 -1.01
CA PRO A 91 26.85 24.40 -0.60
C PRO A 91 26.16 25.48 0.28
N ILE A 92 26.26 25.40 1.60
CA ILE A 92 25.99 26.58 2.48
C ILE A 92 27.29 27.27 2.94
N ALA A 93 28.45 26.80 2.48
CA ALA A 93 29.77 27.37 2.79
C ALA A 93 30.30 28.27 1.64
N ARG A 94 29.41 28.97 0.94
CA ARG A 94 29.80 30.01 -0.03
C ARG A 94 28.93 31.24 0.18
N GLY A 95 29.10 31.85 1.35
CA GLY A 95 28.44 33.11 1.74
C GLY A 95 29.44 34.17 2.21
N ASP A 96 30.74 33.95 2.01
CA ASP A 96 31.81 34.64 2.71
C ASP A 96 33.08 34.70 1.86
N VAL A 97 32.98 35.30 0.67
CA VAL A 97 34.08 36.04 0.00
C VAL A 97 33.51 36.73 -1.25
N VAL A 98 32.60 37.67 -1.04
CA VAL A 98 32.35 38.74 -2.03
C VAL A 98 33.03 39.98 -1.51
N GLY A 99 34.24 40.18 -2.02
CA GLY A 99 34.91 41.47 -2.26
C GLY A 99 34.72 42.58 -1.24
N ASP A 100 35.54 42.56 -0.19
CA ASP A 100 36.21 43.79 0.27
C ASP A 100 37.38 44.07 -0.69
N GLU A 101 37.09 44.47 -1.93
CA GLU A 101 38.08 45.07 -2.84
C GLU A 101 37.36 46.08 -3.76
N GLY A 102 37.47 47.37 -3.41
CA GLY A 102 36.96 48.50 -4.17
C GLY A 102 36.92 49.79 -3.36
#